data_AF-A0A8H6HAS3-F1
#
_entry.id   AF-A0A8H6HAS3-F1
#
_cell.length_a   1.000
_cell.length_b   1.000
_cell.length_c   1.000
_cell.angle_alpha   90.00
_cell.angle_beta   90.00
_cell.angle_gamma   90.00
#
_symmetry.space_group_name_H-M   'P 1'
#
loop_
_entity.id
_entity.type
_entity.pdbx_description
1 polymer ?
#
loop_
_entity_poly.entity_id
_entity_poly.type
_entity_poly.pdbx_seq_one_letter_code
_entity_poly.pdbx_strand_id
1 'polypeptide(L)'
;GHQPRLSRYIAEDRKFVERIGRIHVDEAHFIYTAGKEKYSMPAFREAWGRLGEARIKIGKRIPVQALSGTQPPHIKKVIINDLLMNEKKLCSIKLTSNRHNTNYLTWKIVGDITDYRNLHLAIPDGYTGDSKLRKFVIFHDNREQAAAATRALNERLPEHLRNTGVVAHYHSMMSKLYLIRIFDDFSNPNGGLDVEDVDFVVQYGVPRDVPTFLQRAGRAGRSLGSTATALLLYERAVKDIDLSNLTVDTVADPDYPHVGAITTRTKKLDRTGVAMASILQSSECLRLLFARYLGDLETPALDFDSKLAFCCDRHGDVDLKTVFPGPLLYESSMGIKYFGSPTDPTSTMADPPHGEKRAAVRNKYRRNQKELIIQLKQWRYKLATELGPAGSPSFVLSDRDVKLLARAHPTAVTSASSVTSILDQTPEWHNDWASILYTMIETYDRNRKPTKVKGPAPKKAKVTQRPPSIPPPSSSPSRSPLAPVQPRPVPRRIVPGAPKPDGDPFIVRRSARLRQLGL
;
A
#
# COMPACT_ATOMS: atom_id res chain seq x y z
N GLY A 1 24.90 16.12 -28.13
CA GLY A 1 24.75 14.66 -28.34
C GLY A 1 24.30 14.42 -29.77
N HIS A 2 24.80 13.37 -30.42
CA HIS A 2 24.41 13.05 -31.81
C HIS A 2 22.93 12.65 -31.88
N GLN A 3 22.21 13.14 -32.90
CA GLN A 3 20.84 12.73 -33.13
C GLN A 3 20.77 11.22 -33.50
N PRO A 4 19.82 10.46 -32.93
CA PRO A 4 19.59 9.07 -33.35
C PRO A 4 19.29 8.97 -34.85
N ARG A 5 19.72 7.87 -35.47
CA ARG A 5 19.59 7.64 -36.93
C ARG A 5 18.16 7.85 -37.46
N LEU A 6 17.15 7.35 -36.73
CA LEU A 6 15.74 7.54 -37.11
C LEU A 6 15.33 9.02 -37.08
N SER A 7 15.78 9.79 -36.08
CA SER A 7 15.50 11.23 -36.01
C SER A 7 16.09 11.98 -37.20
N ARG A 8 17.31 11.61 -37.62
CA ARG A 8 17.94 12.20 -38.80
C ARG A 8 17.15 11.90 -40.07
N TYR A 9 16.73 10.65 -40.28
CA TYR A 9 15.92 10.31 -41.45
C TYR A 9 14.58 11.05 -41.49
N ILE A 10 13.90 11.17 -40.35
CA ILE A 10 12.64 11.93 -40.27
C ILE A 10 12.87 13.43 -40.56
N ALA A 11 14.01 13.98 -40.16
CA ALA A 11 14.31 15.41 -40.31
C ALA A 11 14.88 15.79 -41.69
N GLU A 12 15.72 14.93 -42.29
CA GLU A 12 16.56 15.26 -43.44
C GLU A 12 16.13 14.52 -44.73
N ASP A 13 15.44 13.38 -44.64
CA ASP A 13 15.09 12.55 -45.80
C ASP A 13 13.58 12.50 -46.05
N ARG A 14 13.12 13.35 -46.95
CA ARG A 14 11.71 13.42 -47.34
C ARG A 14 11.21 12.14 -48.01
N LYS A 15 12.05 11.46 -48.80
CA LYS A 15 11.70 10.19 -49.45
C LYS A 15 11.50 9.08 -48.41
N PHE A 16 12.27 9.11 -47.32
CA PHE A 16 12.05 8.21 -46.19
C PHE A 16 10.69 8.47 -45.53
N VAL A 17 10.37 9.73 -45.21
CA VAL A 17 9.09 10.08 -44.56
C VAL A 17 7.89 9.70 -45.42
N GLU A 18 7.96 9.91 -46.74
CA GLU A 18 6.92 9.52 -47.70
C GLU A 18 6.67 8.00 -47.76
N ARG A 19 7.63 7.17 -47.33
CA ARG A 19 7.47 5.71 -47.22
C ARG A 19 6.82 5.26 -45.91
N ILE A 20 6.64 6.14 -44.93
CA ILE A 20 5.98 5.80 -43.66
C ILE A 20 4.48 5.72 -43.90
N GLY A 21 3.93 4.50 -43.98
CA GLY A 21 2.50 4.29 -44.24
C GLY A 21 1.60 4.39 -43.00
N ARG A 22 2.12 4.12 -41.79
CA ARG A 22 1.34 4.08 -40.54
C ARG A 22 2.22 4.20 -39.31
N ILE A 23 1.67 4.71 -38.21
CA ILE A 23 2.30 4.70 -36.87
C ILE A 23 1.46 3.82 -35.95
N HIS A 24 2.10 2.85 -35.29
CA HIS A 24 1.49 2.02 -34.26
C HIS A 24 2.08 2.38 -32.90
N VAL A 25 1.21 2.71 -31.95
CA VAL A 25 1.56 3.01 -30.56
C VAL A 25 0.93 1.92 -29.71
N ASP A 26 1.71 0.89 -29.41
CA ASP A 26 1.32 -0.15 -28.46
C ASP A 26 1.47 0.35 -27.02
N GLU A 27 0.65 -0.16 -26.10
CA GLU A 27 0.55 0.30 -24.71
C GLU A 27 0.41 1.83 -24.55
N ALA A 28 -0.45 2.43 -25.39
CA ALA A 28 -0.64 3.88 -25.47
C ALA A 28 -1.08 4.53 -24.15
N HIS A 29 -1.58 3.77 -23.17
CA HIS A 29 -1.84 4.29 -21.83
C HIS A 29 -0.58 4.88 -21.15
N PHE A 30 0.62 4.48 -21.55
CA PHE A 30 1.88 5.07 -21.06
C PHE A 30 2.05 6.55 -21.41
N ILE A 31 1.38 7.05 -22.45
CA ILE A 31 1.32 8.49 -22.74
C ILE A 31 0.81 9.22 -21.49
N TYR A 32 -0.25 8.71 -20.87
CA TYR A 32 -0.81 9.27 -19.65
C TYR A 32 -0.05 8.84 -18.40
N THR A 33 0.23 7.54 -18.19
CA THR A 33 0.76 7.05 -16.91
C THR A 33 2.25 7.37 -16.69
N ALA A 34 3.05 7.45 -17.75
CA ALA A 34 4.49 7.68 -17.65
C ALA A 34 4.99 8.91 -18.42
N GLY A 35 4.23 9.35 -19.44
CA GLY A 35 4.63 10.44 -20.35
C GLY A 35 4.27 11.84 -19.91
N LYS A 36 3.30 12.01 -19.00
CA LYS A 36 2.86 13.31 -18.51
C LYS A 36 3.41 13.61 -17.11
N GLU A 37 3.75 14.88 -16.89
CA GLU A 37 3.89 15.42 -15.54
C GLU A 37 2.52 15.32 -14.85
N LYS A 38 2.52 14.87 -13.60
CA LYS A 38 1.28 14.74 -12.82
C LYS A 38 1.51 15.00 -11.36
N TYR A 39 0.53 15.67 -10.73
CA TYR A 39 0.49 15.82 -9.27
C TYR A 39 1.78 16.44 -8.70
N SER A 40 2.38 17.38 -9.44
CA SER A 40 3.66 18.03 -9.12
C SER A 40 4.89 17.09 -9.19
N MET A 41 4.77 15.96 -9.89
CA MET A 41 5.86 15.03 -10.16
C MET A 41 6.20 15.01 -11.65
N PRO A 42 7.49 15.05 -12.02
CA PRO A 42 7.92 14.97 -13.41
C PRO A 42 7.48 13.65 -14.04
N ALA A 43 7.29 13.67 -15.37
CA ALA A 43 7.02 12.46 -16.13
C ALA A 43 8.14 11.43 -15.91
N PHE A 44 7.76 10.19 -15.60
CA PHE A 44 8.75 9.11 -15.42
C PHE A 44 9.50 8.78 -16.72
N ARG A 45 8.79 8.83 -17.85
CA ARG A 45 9.32 8.62 -19.20
C ARG A 45 8.73 9.65 -20.16
N GLU A 46 9.23 10.87 -20.08
CA GLU A 46 8.81 12.04 -20.86
C GLU A 46 8.65 11.74 -22.37
N ALA A 47 9.48 10.87 -22.94
CA ALA A 47 9.41 10.47 -24.36
C ALA A 47 8.00 9.98 -24.79
N TRP A 48 7.24 9.35 -23.89
CA TRP A 48 5.86 8.94 -24.16
C TRP A 48 4.92 10.13 -24.37
N GLY A 49 5.10 11.23 -23.63
CA GLY A 49 4.28 12.44 -23.75
C GLY A 49 4.69 13.36 -24.89
N ARG A 50 5.65 12.94 -25.72
CA ARG A 50 6.22 13.70 -26.85
C ARG A 50 6.00 13.00 -28.19
N LEU A 51 5.20 11.93 -28.22
CA LEU A 51 4.88 11.21 -29.46
C LEU A 51 4.14 12.10 -30.46
N GLY A 52 3.33 13.06 -29.98
CA GLY A 52 2.73 14.11 -30.81
C GLY A 52 3.75 14.94 -31.61
N GLU A 53 4.90 15.29 -31.01
CA GLU A 53 5.97 16.03 -31.71
C GLU A 53 6.57 15.20 -32.86
N ALA A 54 6.80 13.91 -32.62
CA ALA A 54 7.28 13.00 -33.65
C ALA A 54 6.27 12.89 -34.80
N ARG A 55 4.97 12.82 -34.48
CA ARG A 55 3.89 12.80 -35.48
C ARG A 55 3.86 14.07 -36.33
N ILE A 56 4.08 15.26 -35.74
CA ILE A 56 4.13 16.53 -36.49
C ILE A 56 5.21 16.46 -37.57
N LYS A 57 6.39 15.91 -37.25
CA LYS A 57 7.51 15.78 -38.20
C LYS A 57 7.26 14.73 -39.28
N ILE A 58 6.64 13.60 -38.93
CA ILE A 58 6.29 12.53 -39.88
C ILE A 58 5.17 12.98 -40.83
N GLY A 59 4.22 13.77 -40.33
CA GLY A 59 3.14 14.34 -41.12
C GLY A 59 1.75 13.89 -40.66
N LYS A 60 0.82 14.85 -40.61
CA LYS A 60 -0.54 14.64 -40.07
C LYS A 60 -1.41 13.66 -40.88
N ARG A 61 -1.07 13.44 -42.17
CA ARG A 61 -1.81 12.55 -43.08
C ARG A 61 -1.59 11.07 -42.78
N ILE A 62 -0.50 10.71 -42.11
CA ILE A 62 -0.18 9.32 -41.78
C ILE A 62 -1.17 8.82 -40.71
N PRO A 63 -1.87 7.70 -40.96
CA PRO A 63 -2.74 7.07 -39.96
C PRO A 63 -1.96 6.68 -38.71
N VAL A 64 -2.56 6.92 -37.54
CA VAL A 64 -2.00 6.50 -36.24
C VAL A 64 -2.99 5.56 -35.58
N GLN A 65 -2.48 4.45 -35.07
CA GLN A 65 -3.21 3.49 -34.26
C GLN A 65 -2.64 3.48 -32.85
N ALA A 66 -3.51 3.60 -31.85
CA ALA A 66 -3.16 3.48 -30.44
C ALA A 66 -3.83 2.23 -29.86
N LEU A 67 -3.04 1.35 -29.24
CA LEU A 67 -3.47 0.08 -28.66
C LEU A 67 -3.17 0.09 -27.17
N SER A 68 -4.06 -0.45 -26.33
CA SER A 68 -3.82 -0.59 -24.89
C SER A 68 -4.87 -1.51 -24.27
N GLY A 69 -4.46 -2.30 -23.27
CA GLY A 69 -5.36 -3.20 -22.55
C GLY A 69 -6.36 -2.51 -21.61
N THR A 70 -6.03 -1.30 -21.11
CA THR A 70 -6.93 -0.50 -20.27
C THR A 70 -6.90 0.96 -20.72
N GLN A 71 -8.07 1.53 -21.05
CA GLN A 71 -8.22 2.93 -21.48
C GLN A 71 -9.50 3.54 -20.92
N PRO A 72 -9.55 3.88 -19.61
CA PRO A 72 -10.66 4.66 -19.06
C PRO A 72 -10.79 6.02 -19.76
N PRO A 73 -11.96 6.68 -19.69
CA PRO A 73 -12.28 7.84 -20.52
C PRO A 73 -11.26 8.99 -20.43
N HIS A 74 -10.76 9.31 -19.23
CA HIS A 74 -9.75 10.37 -19.03
C HIS A 74 -8.42 10.03 -19.71
N ILE A 75 -7.97 8.78 -19.63
CA ILE A 75 -6.75 8.30 -20.30
C ILE A 75 -6.91 8.33 -21.82
N LYS A 76 -8.06 7.86 -22.33
CA LYS A 76 -8.37 7.87 -23.77
C LYS A 76 -8.33 9.29 -24.33
N LYS A 77 -8.94 10.26 -23.62
CA LYS A 77 -8.92 11.68 -24.01
C LYS A 77 -7.50 12.22 -24.14
N VAL A 78 -6.61 11.88 -23.19
CA VAL A 78 -5.20 12.28 -23.24
C VAL A 78 -4.47 11.67 -24.43
N ILE A 79 -4.70 10.39 -24.74
CA ILE A 79 -4.09 9.69 -25.88
C ILE A 79 -4.50 10.35 -27.21
N ILE A 80 -5.79 10.61 -27.39
CA ILE A 80 -6.34 11.26 -28.60
C ILE A 80 -5.68 12.62 -28.80
N ASN A 81 -5.62 13.42 -27.74
CA ASN A 81 -5.04 14.76 -27.78
C ASN A 81 -3.54 14.74 -28.05
N ASP A 82 -2.79 13.92 -27.31
CA ASP A 82 -1.33 13.83 -27.43
C ASP A 82 -0.89 13.34 -28.80
N LEU A 83 -1.56 12.30 -29.30
CA LEU A 83 -1.27 11.78 -30.62
C LEU A 83 -1.86 12.65 -31.73
N LEU A 84 -2.57 13.76 -31.45
CA LEU A 84 -3.18 14.65 -32.43
C LEU A 84 -4.23 13.97 -33.33
N MET A 85 -4.96 12.99 -32.79
CA MET A 85 -5.97 12.24 -33.54
C MET A 85 -7.17 13.15 -33.87
N ASN A 86 -7.74 13.01 -35.07
CA ASN A 86 -8.93 13.75 -35.45
C ASN A 86 -10.17 12.99 -34.94
N GLU A 87 -10.82 13.52 -33.91
CA GLU A 87 -12.01 12.91 -33.30
C GLU A 87 -13.13 12.63 -34.32
N LYS A 88 -13.34 13.51 -35.30
CA LYS A 88 -14.38 13.35 -36.34
C LYS A 88 -14.10 12.18 -37.30
N LYS A 89 -12.86 11.69 -37.35
CA LYS A 89 -12.43 10.57 -38.20
C LYS A 89 -11.90 9.39 -37.37
N LEU A 90 -12.08 9.44 -36.05
CA LEU A 90 -11.54 8.44 -35.15
C LEU A 90 -12.40 7.18 -35.22
N CYS A 91 -11.79 6.09 -35.67
CA CYS A 91 -12.36 4.76 -35.46
C CYS A 91 -11.97 4.30 -34.05
N SER A 92 -12.97 4.20 -33.16
CA SER A 92 -12.78 3.75 -31.77
C SER A 92 -13.40 2.38 -31.59
N ILE A 93 -12.57 1.34 -31.51
CA ILE A 93 -12.99 -0.01 -31.18
C ILE A 93 -12.71 -0.22 -29.69
N LYS A 94 -13.77 -0.47 -28.91
CA LYS A 94 -13.67 -0.82 -27.49
C LYS A 94 -14.35 -2.16 -27.32
N LEU A 95 -13.59 -3.14 -26.82
CA LEU A 95 -14.16 -4.38 -26.33
C LEU A 95 -14.28 -4.29 -24.82
N THR A 96 -15.10 -5.15 -24.23
CA THR A 96 -15.19 -5.21 -22.78
C THR A 96 -13.82 -5.52 -22.19
N SER A 97 -13.48 -4.81 -21.11
CA SER A 97 -12.29 -5.11 -20.31
C SER A 97 -12.60 -6.16 -19.24
N ASN A 98 -13.84 -6.65 -19.21
CA ASN A 98 -14.30 -7.61 -18.23
C ASN A 98 -13.59 -8.95 -18.39
N ARG A 99 -13.00 -9.42 -17.30
CA ARG A 99 -12.45 -10.78 -17.17
C ARG A 99 -13.49 -11.67 -16.50
N HIS A 100 -14.44 -12.16 -17.29
CA HIS A 100 -15.58 -12.92 -16.77
C HIS A 100 -15.13 -14.16 -15.97
N ASN A 101 -14.00 -14.78 -16.33
CA ASN A 101 -13.42 -15.94 -15.65
C ASN A 101 -12.57 -15.63 -14.41
N THR A 102 -12.51 -14.37 -13.96
CA THR A 102 -11.74 -13.96 -12.77
C THR A 102 -12.66 -13.42 -11.68
N ASN A 103 -12.61 -13.97 -10.46
CA ASN A 103 -13.27 -13.36 -9.30
C ASN A 103 -12.36 -12.32 -8.64
N TYR A 104 -12.96 -11.24 -8.10
CA TYR A 104 -12.23 -10.15 -7.46
C TYR A 104 -12.44 -10.16 -5.95
N LEU A 105 -11.37 -10.02 -5.19
CA LEU A 105 -11.40 -10.08 -3.74
C LEU A 105 -10.62 -8.90 -3.16
N THR A 106 -11.04 -8.41 -2.00
CA THR A 106 -10.28 -7.45 -1.21
C THR A 106 -10.11 -7.99 0.20
N TRP A 107 -8.93 -7.82 0.79
CA TRP A 107 -8.70 -8.25 2.15
C TRP A 107 -7.80 -7.26 2.90
N LYS A 108 -8.12 -7.01 4.16
CA LYS A 108 -7.41 -6.02 4.96
C LYS A 108 -6.05 -6.61 5.37
N ILE A 109 -4.97 -5.88 5.14
CA ILE A 109 -3.67 -6.19 5.72
C ILE A 109 -3.76 -6.06 7.24
N VAL A 110 -3.31 -7.09 7.94
CA VAL A 110 -3.19 -7.12 9.39
C VAL A 110 -1.78 -6.67 9.78
N GLY A 111 -1.69 -5.69 10.68
CA GLY A 111 -0.41 -5.09 11.05
C GLY A 111 0.10 -4.11 10.00
N ASP A 112 1.42 -4.01 9.88
CA ASP A 112 2.09 -3.15 8.90
C ASP A 112 2.25 -3.87 7.56
N ILE A 113 2.47 -3.10 6.48
CA ILE A 113 2.76 -3.67 5.15
C ILE A 113 3.99 -4.60 5.18
N THR A 114 4.92 -4.45 6.12
CA THR A 114 6.06 -5.35 6.28
C THR A 114 5.74 -6.68 6.99
N ASP A 115 4.51 -6.89 7.45
CA ASP A 115 4.07 -8.14 8.08
C ASP A 115 3.70 -9.20 7.02
N TYR A 116 4.71 -9.91 6.51
CA TYR A 116 4.53 -10.88 5.41
C TYR A 116 3.75 -12.15 5.80
N ARG A 117 3.32 -12.29 7.07
CA ARG A 117 2.36 -13.32 7.46
C ARG A 117 1.03 -13.20 6.70
N ASN A 118 0.69 -11.99 6.24
CA ASN A 118 -0.44 -11.75 5.36
C ASN A 118 -0.35 -12.51 4.01
N LEU A 119 0.83 -13.00 3.63
CA LEU A 119 1.05 -13.76 2.40
C LEU A 119 1.03 -15.28 2.62
N HIS A 120 0.77 -15.76 3.85
CA HIS A 120 0.70 -17.20 4.14
C HIS A 120 -0.35 -17.93 3.29
N LEU A 121 -1.35 -17.20 2.79
CA LEU A 121 -2.35 -17.69 1.85
C LEU A 121 -1.77 -18.36 0.60
N ALA A 122 -0.52 -18.05 0.23
CA ALA A 122 0.08 -18.53 -1.02
C ALA A 122 0.60 -19.98 -0.93
N ILE A 123 0.92 -20.47 0.26
CA ILE A 123 1.54 -21.79 0.48
C ILE A 123 0.76 -22.53 1.56
N PRO A 124 0.27 -23.76 1.33
CA PRO A 124 -0.39 -24.57 2.34
C PRO A 124 0.43 -24.73 3.61
N ASP A 125 -0.23 -24.82 4.76
CA ASP A 125 0.45 -25.21 5.99
C ASP A 125 0.95 -26.66 5.87
N GLY A 126 2.20 -26.89 6.31
CA GLY A 126 2.82 -28.22 6.25
C GLY A 126 3.12 -28.73 4.84
N TYR A 127 3.23 -27.85 3.84
CA TYR A 127 3.59 -28.25 2.47
C TYR A 127 4.90 -29.06 2.45
N THR A 128 4.84 -30.29 1.91
CA THR A 128 5.97 -31.23 1.89
C THR A 128 6.76 -31.24 0.59
N GLY A 129 6.19 -30.71 -0.50
CA GLY A 129 6.78 -30.79 -1.85
C GLY A 129 6.13 -31.83 -2.77
N ASP A 130 5.31 -32.73 -2.23
CA ASP A 130 4.75 -33.86 -3.00
C ASP A 130 3.58 -33.46 -3.92
N SER A 131 2.92 -32.34 -3.61
CA SER A 131 1.79 -31.83 -4.37
C SER A 131 2.19 -30.63 -5.24
N LYS A 132 1.56 -30.48 -6.40
CA LYS A 132 1.76 -29.31 -7.25
C LYS A 132 1.14 -28.08 -6.57
N LEU A 133 1.96 -27.07 -6.29
CA LEU A 133 1.45 -25.77 -5.84
C LEU A 133 0.66 -25.08 -6.95
N ARG A 134 -0.43 -24.41 -6.54
CA ARG A 134 -1.11 -23.46 -7.41
C ARG A 134 -0.17 -22.32 -7.77
N LYS A 135 -0.23 -21.90 -9.02
CA LYS A 135 0.66 -20.89 -9.58
C LYS A 135 0.15 -19.50 -9.26
N PHE A 136 1.02 -18.64 -8.74
CA PHE A 136 0.63 -17.31 -8.31
C PHE A 136 1.63 -16.22 -8.68
N VAL A 137 1.16 -14.98 -8.70
CA VAL A 137 1.99 -13.78 -8.80
C VAL A 137 1.60 -12.79 -7.71
N ILE A 138 2.58 -12.32 -6.92
CA ILE A 138 2.36 -11.31 -5.88
C ILE A 138 3.09 -10.03 -6.31
N PHE A 139 2.31 -8.96 -6.53
CA PHE A 139 2.84 -7.66 -6.89
C PHE A 139 3.13 -6.81 -5.65
N HIS A 140 4.35 -6.28 -5.59
CA HIS A 140 4.79 -5.26 -4.65
C HIS A 140 5.21 -4.01 -5.42
N ASP A 141 4.88 -2.82 -4.89
CA ASP A 141 5.30 -1.55 -5.50
C ASP A 141 6.75 -1.17 -5.16
N ASN A 142 7.39 -1.94 -4.27
CA ASN A 142 8.75 -1.72 -3.83
C ASN A 142 9.56 -3.03 -3.96
N ARG A 143 10.73 -2.93 -4.58
CA ARG A 143 11.60 -4.09 -4.86
C ARG A 143 12.19 -4.71 -3.60
N GLU A 144 12.52 -3.91 -2.58
CA GLU A 144 13.02 -4.41 -1.31
C GLU A 144 11.94 -5.21 -0.56
N GLN A 145 10.68 -4.77 -0.63
CA GLN A 145 9.53 -5.52 -0.13
C GLN A 145 9.31 -6.83 -0.90
N ALA A 146 9.44 -6.83 -2.24
CA ALA A 146 9.34 -8.05 -3.04
C ALA A 146 10.39 -9.09 -2.63
N ALA A 147 11.64 -8.66 -2.41
CA ALA A 147 12.71 -9.54 -1.95
C ALA A 147 12.47 -10.05 -0.52
N ALA A 148 11.97 -9.19 0.38
CA ALA A 148 11.65 -9.58 1.75
C ALA A 148 10.45 -10.55 1.83
N ALA A 149 9.41 -10.31 1.04
CA ALA A 149 8.27 -11.22 0.89
C ALA A 149 8.71 -12.59 0.35
N THR A 150 9.60 -12.60 -0.64
CA THR A 150 10.17 -13.85 -1.19
C THR A 150 10.91 -14.63 -0.11
N ARG A 151 11.72 -13.98 0.73
CA ARG A 151 12.38 -14.65 1.87
C ARG A 151 11.36 -15.23 2.84
N ALA A 152 10.35 -14.45 3.23
CA ALA A 152 9.32 -14.90 4.16
C ALA A 152 8.52 -16.11 3.64
N LEU A 153 8.20 -16.12 2.34
CA LEU A 153 7.54 -17.27 1.71
C LEU A 153 8.46 -18.48 1.56
N ASN A 154 9.75 -18.28 1.30
CA ASN A 154 10.72 -19.38 1.26
C ASN A 154 10.85 -20.07 2.62
N GLU A 155 10.75 -19.35 3.74
CA GLU A 155 10.78 -19.98 5.07
C GLU A 155 9.58 -20.89 5.34
N ARG A 156 8.48 -20.74 4.60
CA ARG A 156 7.32 -21.65 4.68
C ARG A 156 7.51 -22.94 3.90
N LEU A 157 8.50 -23.00 3.02
CA LEU A 157 8.82 -24.21 2.28
C LEU A 157 9.59 -25.18 3.19
N PRO A 158 9.51 -26.50 2.94
CA PRO A 158 10.34 -27.47 3.62
C PRO A 158 11.82 -27.20 3.29
N GLU A 159 12.72 -27.54 4.21
CA GLU A 159 14.13 -27.15 4.14
C GLU A 159 14.79 -27.45 2.78
N HIS A 160 14.50 -28.63 2.21
CA HIS A 160 15.04 -29.08 0.92
C HIS A 160 14.52 -28.28 -0.30
N LEU A 161 13.44 -27.50 -0.17
CA LEU A 161 12.89 -26.65 -1.23
C LEU A 161 13.22 -25.17 -1.05
N ARG A 162 13.74 -24.76 0.12
CA ARG A 162 14.06 -23.35 0.36
C ARG A 162 15.13 -22.85 -0.60
N ASN A 163 14.91 -21.68 -1.18
CA ASN A 163 15.84 -21.01 -2.11
C ASN A 163 16.18 -21.81 -3.38
N THR A 164 15.39 -22.85 -3.72
CA THR A 164 15.58 -23.64 -4.95
C THR A 164 15.00 -22.94 -6.20
N GLY A 165 14.16 -21.92 -6.00
CA GLY A 165 13.47 -21.18 -7.06
C GLY A 165 11.95 -21.37 -7.09
N VAL A 166 11.38 -22.20 -6.20
CA VAL A 166 9.92 -22.39 -6.06
C VAL A 166 9.19 -21.06 -5.84
N VAL A 167 9.76 -20.17 -5.02
CA VAL A 167 9.32 -18.78 -4.89
C VAL A 167 10.51 -17.87 -5.14
N ALA A 168 10.36 -16.94 -6.09
CA ALA A 168 11.40 -16.01 -6.50
C ALA A 168 10.86 -14.58 -6.65
N HIS A 169 11.72 -13.59 -6.39
CA HIS A 169 11.42 -12.19 -6.72
C HIS A 169 11.87 -11.89 -8.15
N TYR A 170 11.20 -10.96 -8.81
CA TYR A 170 11.50 -10.56 -10.19
C TYR A 170 11.44 -9.04 -10.31
N HIS A 171 12.57 -8.37 -10.54
CA HIS A 171 12.62 -6.92 -10.74
C HIS A 171 13.83 -6.48 -11.57
N SER A 172 13.77 -5.27 -12.14
CA SER A 172 14.74 -4.75 -13.10
C SER A 172 16.20 -4.64 -12.63
N MET A 173 16.46 -4.60 -11.32
CA MET A 173 17.82 -4.61 -10.78
C MET A 173 18.50 -5.98 -10.75
N MET A 174 17.76 -7.06 -11.03
CA MET A 174 18.36 -8.39 -11.09
C MET A 174 19.21 -8.56 -12.35
N SER A 175 20.18 -9.48 -12.30
CA SER A 175 20.99 -9.79 -13.47
C SER A 175 20.11 -10.33 -14.59
N LYS A 176 20.49 -10.06 -15.85
CA LYS A 176 19.75 -10.55 -17.01
C LYS A 176 19.64 -12.08 -17.02
N LEU A 177 20.70 -12.78 -16.60
CA LEU A 177 20.71 -14.24 -16.49
C LEU A 177 19.71 -14.73 -15.43
N TYR A 178 19.63 -14.06 -14.28
CA TYR A 178 18.63 -14.37 -13.27
C TYR A 178 17.21 -14.17 -13.80
N LEU A 179 16.94 -13.04 -14.46
CA LEU A 179 15.61 -12.76 -15.01
C LEU A 179 15.21 -13.77 -16.07
N ILE A 180 16.13 -14.16 -16.96
CA ILE A 180 15.89 -15.21 -17.96
C ILE A 180 15.59 -16.54 -17.27
N ARG A 181 16.43 -16.96 -16.31
CA ARG A 181 16.23 -18.21 -15.58
C ARG A 181 14.89 -18.25 -14.88
N ILE A 182 14.58 -17.26 -14.04
CA ILE A 182 13.30 -17.22 -13.31
C ILE A 182 12.14 -17.15 -14.28
N PHE A 183 12.26 -16.41 -15.37
CA PHE A 183 11.23 -16.38 -16.40
C PHE A 183 11.05 -17.75 -17.03
N ASP A 184 12.12 -18.42 -17.46
CA ASP A 184 12.08 -19.73 -18.14
C ASP A 184 11.57 -20.84 -17.20
N ASP A 185 12.07 -20.87 -15.96
CA ASP A 185 11.59 -21.76 -14.89
C ASP A 185 10.10 -21.50 -14.69
N PHE A 186 9.76 -20.25 -14.38
CA PHE A 186 8.38 -19.83 -14.25
C PHE A 186 7.63 -19.90 -15.57
N SER A 187 8.18 -20.28 -16.77
CA SER A 187 7.66 -20.40 -18.18
C SER A 187 7.40 -21.81 -18.74
N ASN A 188 7.96 -22.84 -18.14
CA ASN A 188 7.86 -24.21 -18.62
C ASN A 188 6.51 -24.92 -18.31
N PRO A 189 5.73 -25.54 -19.22
CA PRO A 189 4.49 -26.25 -18.85
C PRO A 189 4.64 -27.38 -17.78
N ASN A 190 5.84 -27.95 -17.60
CA ASN A 190 6.17 -28.89 -16.52
C ASN A 190 6.69 -28.19 -15.24
N GLY A 191 6.61 -26.85 -15.16
CA GLY A 191 7.11 -26.02 -14.07
C GLY A 191 6.86 -24.49 -14.15
N GLY A 192 5.90 -23.99 -14.93
CA GLY A 192 6.02 -22.65 -15.52
C GLY A 192 4.93 -22.15 -16.51
N LEU A 193 5.16 -20.93 -17.00
CA LEU A 193 4.42 -19.84 -17.68
C LEU A 193 4.29 -20.22 -19.12
N ASP A 194 3.34 -21.10 -19.28
CA ASP A 194 2.17 -20.46 -19.81
C ASP A 194 1.67 -19.30 -18.90
N VAL A 195 1.80 -18.05 -19.35
CA VAL A 195 1.18 -16.88 -18.66
C VAL A 195 -0.33 -17.07 -18.58
N GLU A 196 -0.83 -18.04 -19.34
CA GLU A 196 -2.21 -18.46 -19.36
C GLU A 196 -2.64 -19.20 -18.07
N ASP A 197 -1.74 -19.92 -17.37
CA ASP A 197 -2.06 -20.76 -16.20
C ASP A 197 -1.78 -20.13 -14.81
N VAL A 198 -1.87 -18.81 -14.65
CA VAL A 198 -1.76 -18.20 -13.31
C VAL A 198 -3.11 -18.32 -12.58
N ASP A 199 -3.16 -19.13 -11.53
CA ASP A 199 -4.38 -19.43 -10.76
C ASP A 199 -4.87 -18.22 -9.96
N PHE A 200 -3.95 -17.46 -9.36
CA PHE A 200 -4.30 -16.25 -8.64
C PHE A 200 -3.20 -15.20 -8.63
N VAL A 201 -3.63 -13.93 -8.61
CA VAL A 201 -2.78 -12.76 -8.48
C VAL A 201 -3.11 -12.06 -7.17
N VAL A 202 -2.08 -11.63 -6.46
CA VAL A 202 -2.21 -10.80 -5.26
C VAL A 202 -1.54 -9.45 -5.52
N GLN A 203 -2.29 -8.37 -5.37
CA GLN A 203 -1.73 -7.04 -5.22
C GLN A 203 -1.52 -6.77 -3.72
N TYR A 204 -0.26 -6.64 -3.29
CA TYR A 204 0.07 -6.44 -1.89
C TYR A 204 0.29 -4.97 -1.53
N GLY A 205 -0.69 -4.41 -0.82
CA GLY A 205 -0.84 -2.98 -0.55
C GLY A 205 -1.53 -2.26 -1.71
N VAL A 206 -2.20 -1.16 -1.40
CA VAL A 206 -3.03 -0.45 -2.38
C VAL A 206 -2.18 0.15 -3.48
N PRO A 207 -2.48 -0.17 -4.75
CA PRO A 207 -1.79 0.44 -5.86
C PRO A 207 -2.26 1.88 -6.04
N ARG A 208 -1.44 2.66 -6.75
CA ARG A 208 -1.70 4.08 -6.94
C ARG A 208 -3.03 4.37 -7.64
N ASP A 209 -3.37 3.56 -8.64
CA ASP A 209 -4.49 3.79 -9.54
C ASP A 209 -5.15 2.47 -9.96
N VAL A 210 -6.38 2.58 -10.47
CA VAL A 210 -7.21 1.43 -10.87
C VAL A 210 -6.63 0.66 -12.06
N PRO A 211 -6.10 1.30 -13.13
CA PRO A 211 -5.52 0.59 -14.25
C PRO A 211 -4.34 -0.29 -13.84
N THR A 212 -3.50 0.17 -12.90
CA THR A 212 -2.40 -0.64 -12.35
C THR A 212 -2.93 -1.94 -11.74
N PHE A 213 -4.00 -1.88 -10.92
CA PHE A 213 -4.59 -3.09 -10.36
C PHE A 213 -5.16 -4.01 -11.46
N LEU A 214 -5.96 -3.47 -12.37
CA LEU A 214 -6.64 -4.27 -13.40
C LEU A 214 -5.67 -4.93 -14.38
N GLN A 215 -4.59 -4.24 -14.77
CA GLN A 215 -3.55 -4.82 -15.61
C GLN A 215 -2.78 -5.95 -14.90
N ARG A 216 -2.56 -5.82 -13.58
CA ARG A 216 -1.92 -6.85 -12.75
C ARG A 216 -2.86 -8.05 -12.55
N ALA A 217 -4.12 -7.79 -12.21
CA ALA A 217 -5.16 -8.81 -12.06
C ALA A 217 -5.37 -9.61 -13.36
N GLY A 218 -5.37 -8.93 -14.51
CA GLY A 218 -5.52 -9.55 -15.83
C GLY A 218 -4.34 -10.43 -16.28
N ARG A 219 -3.34 -10.65 -15.42
CA ARG A 219 -2.28 -11.65 -15.62
C ARG A 219 -2.70 -13.05 -15.16
N ALA A 220 -3.79 -13.17 -14.40
CA ALA A 220 -4.37 -14.45 -14.00
C ALA A 220 -5.32 -15.00 -15.07
N GLY A 221 -5.49 -16.33 -15.11
CA GLY A 221 -6.51 -17.04 -15.89
C GLY A 221 -6.58 -16.64 -17.36
N ARG A 222 -5.47 -16.71 -18.10
CA ARG A 222 -5.50 -16.45 -19.55
C ARG A 222 -5.70 -17.74 -20.36
N SER A 223 -5.62 -18.91 -19.72
CA SER A 223 -5.86 -20.22 -20.34
C SER A 223 -7.33 -20.39 -20.66
N LEU A 224 -7.61 -20.94 -21.84
CA LEU A 224 -8.96 -21.16 -22.29
C LEU A 224 -9.72 -22.07 -21.31
N GLY A 225 -10.84 -21.57 -20.79
CA GLY A 225 -11.69 -22.32 -19.86
C GLY A 225 -11.20 -22.38 -18.41
N SER A 226 -10.07 -21.72 -18.08
CA SER A 226 -9.56 -21.58 -16.72
C SER A 226 -10.32 -20.51 -15.93
N THR A 227 -10.39 -20.70 -14.61
CA THR A 227 -10.87 -19.70 -13.66
C THR A 227 -9.71 -19.16 -12.84
N ALA A 228 -9.79 -17.89 -12.45
CA ALA A 228 -8.73 -17.26 -11.65
C ALA A 228 -9.25 -16.35 -10.55
N THR A 229 -8.34 -15.97 -9.65
CA THR A 229 -8.62 -15.05 -8.55
C THR A 229 -7.68 -13.86 -8.54
N ALA A 230 -8.25 -12.66 -8.39
CA ALA A 230 -7.49 -11.43 -8.17
C ALA A 230 -7.78 -10.87 -6.77
N LEU A 231 -6.78 -10.91 -5.90
CA LEU A 231 -6.86 -10.40 -4.53
C LEU A 231 -6.13 -9.06 -4.40
N LEU A 232 -6.81 -8.06 -3.85
CA LEU A 232 -6.22 -6.80 -3.40
C LEU A 232 -6.09 -6.80 -1.87
N LEU A 233 -4.86 -6.98 -1.37
CA LEU A 233 -4.55 -6.78 0.03
C LEU A 233 -4.31 -5.30 0.29
N TYR A 234 -5.13 -4.67 1.13
CA TYR A 234 -5.10 -3.22 1.34
C TYR A 234 -4.78 -2.81 2.78
N GLU A 235 -4.03 -1.71 2.94
CA GLU A 235 -3.75 -1.12 4.24
C GLU A 235 -5.04 -0.61 4.90
N ARG A 236 -5.24 -0.92 6.19
CA ARG A 236 -6.44 -0.51 6.96
C ARG A 236 -6.77 0.97 6.81
N ALA A 237 -5.74 1.82 6.83
CA ALA A 237 -5.88 3.27 6.80
C ALA A 237 -6.54 3.82 5.51
N VAL A 238 -6.67 3.02 4.45
CA VAL A 238 -7.42 3.43 3.24
C VAL A 238 -8.91 3.65 3.54
N LYS A 239 -9.46 2.91 4.51
CA LYS A 239 -10.85 3.08 4.95
C LYS A 239 -11.06 4.38 5.73
N ASP A 240 -9.99 4.99 6.22
CA ASP A 240 -10.02 6.23 7.01
C ASP A 240 -9.83 7.49 6.15
N ILE A 241 -9.65 7.35 4.83
CA ILE A 241 -9.53 8.48 3.90
C ILE A 241 -10.89 9.17 3.74
N ASP A 242 -10.97 10.47 4.05
CA ASP A 242 -12.17 11.27 3.86
C ASP A 242 -12.35 11.65 2.38
N LEU A 243 -13.33 11.02 1.73
CA LEU A 243 -13.68 11.25 0.33
C LEU A 243 -14.77 12.33 0.15
N SER A 244 -15.34 12.85 1.23
CA SER A 244 -16.43 13.84 1.17
C SER A 244 -15.94 15.27 0.97
N ASN A 245 -14.68 15.55 1.32
CA ASN A 245 -14.09 16.89 1.31
C ASN A 245 -12.79 16.93 0.50
N LEU A 246 -12.88 16.54 -0.77
CA LEU A 246 -11.75 16.53 -1.69
C LEU A 246 -11.57 17.91 -2.35
N THR A 247 -10.32 18.34 -2.48
CA THR A 247 -9.94 19.61 -3.14
C THR A 247 -9.45 19.40 -4.58
N VAL A 248 -9.47 18.17 -5.06
CA VAL A 248 -8.92 17.74 -6.36
C VAL A 248 -10.04 17.48 -7.36
N ASP A 249 -9.77 17.72 -8.65
CA ASP A 249 -10.74 17.46 -9.72
C ASP A 249 -10.78 15.96 -10.08
N THR A 250 -11.64 15.24 -9.38
CA THR A 250 -11.86 13.80 -9.59
C THR A 250 -12.71 13.49 -10.82
N VAL A 251 -13.36 14.50 -11.43
CA VAL A 251 -14.15 14.33 -12.65
C VAL A 251 -13.23 14.27 -13.86
N ALA A 252 -12.23 15.15 -13.92
CA ALA A 252 -11.23 15.13 -14.98
C ALA A 252 -10.18 14.03 -14.78
N ASP A 253 -9.75 13.79 -13.54
CA ASP A 253 -8.77 12.76 -13.19
C ASP A 253 -9.19 12.00 -11.91
N PRO A 254 -9.90 10.86 -12.05
CA PRO A 254 -10.33 10.06 -10.91
C PRO A 254 -9.15 9.40 -10.15
N ASP A 255 -7.94 9.36 -10.71
CA ASP A 255 -6.75 8.79 -10.08
C ASP A 255 -5.88 9.86 -9.39
N TYR A 256 -6.39 11.09 -9.25
CA TYR A 256 -5.71 12.14 -8.49
C TYR A 256 -5.51 11.70 -7.03
N PRO A 257 -4.30 11.84 -6.44
CA PRO A 257 -4.08 11.55 -5.03
C PRO A 257 -5.03 12.33 -4.12
N HIS A 258 -5.61 11.66 -3.13
CA HIS A 258 -6.58 12.28 -2.22
C HIS A 258 -6.00 13.45 -1.40
N VAL A 259 -4.68 13.49 -1.18
CA VAL A 259 -3.99 14.59 -0.48
C VAL A 259 -3.63 15.79 -1.38
N GLY A 260 -3.93 15.73 -2.68
CA GLY A 260 -3.52 16.75 -3.64
C GLY A 260 -2.12 16.53 -4.20
N ALA A 261 -1.33 17.60 -4.30
CA ALA A 261 0.03 17.54 -4.86
C ALA A 261 0.94 16.63 -4.04
N ILE A 262 1.79 15.85 -4.71
CA ILE A 262 2.69 14.88 -4.07
C ILE A 262 4.16 15.16 -4.43
N THR A 263 5.06 14.55 -3.65
CA THR A 263 6.51 14.63 -3.85
C THR A 263 7.13 13.24 -3.78
N THR A 264 8.43 13.12 -4.06
CA THR A 264 9.21 11.89 -3.88
C THR A 264 9.20 11.36 -2.44
N ARG A 265 8.94 12.22 -1.44
CA ARG A 265 8.89 11.87 -0.01
C ARG A 265 7.48 11.55 0.48
N THR A 266 6.45 11.84 -0.30
CA THR A 266 5.06 11.52 0.05
C THR A 266 4.92 10.02 0.28
N LYS A 267 4.26 9.62 1.36
CA LYS A 267 4.12 8.21 1.75
C LYS A 267 3.30 7.44 0.72
N LYS A 268 3.46 6.12 0.67
CA LYS A 268 2.73 5.25 -0.27
C LYS A 268 1.22 5.50 -0.23
N LEU A 269 0.64 5.43 0.97
CA LEU A 269 -0.80 5.60 1.19
C LEU A 269 -1.31 6.95 0.66
N ASP A 270 -0.59 8.04 0.95
CA ASP A 270 -0.94 9.39 0.52
C ASP A 270 -0.92 9.56 -1.02
N ARG A 271 -0.27 8.65 -1.76
CA ARG A 271 -0.27 8.64 -3.23
C ARG A 271 -1.46 7.93 -3.84
N THR A 272 -2.27 7.24 -3.03
CA THR A 272 -3.46 6.51 -3.50
C THR A 272 -4.45 7.47 -4.15
N GLY A 273 -4.80 7.16 -5.40
CA GLY A 273 -5.80 7.88 -6.17
C GLY A 273 -7.19 7.73 -5.56
N VAL A 274 -8.02 8.77 -5.68
CA VAL A 274 -9.37 8.82 -5.12
C VAL A 274 -10.24 7.65 -5.60
N ALA A 275 -10.16 7.27 -6.88
CA ALA A 275 -10.93 6.14 -7.40
C ALA A 275 -10.63 4.83 -6.68
N MET A 276 -9.36 4.52 -6.44
CA MET A 276 -8.98 3.29 -5.74
C MET A 276 -9.47 3.30 -4.28
N ALA A 277 -9.35 4.44 -3.59
CA ALA A 277 -9.89 4.60 -2.25
C ALA A 277 -11.43 4.44 -2.22
N SER A 278 -12.13 5.05 -3.17
CA SER A 278 -13.59 4.96 -3.32
C SER A 278 -14.06 3.52 -3.57
N ILE A 279 -13.40 2.80 -4.48
CA ILE A 279 -13.70 1.39 -4.76
C ILE A 279 -13.52 0.53 -3.51
N LEU A 280 -12.42 0.74 -2.78
CA LEU A 280 -12.16 0.00 -1.56
C LEU A 280 -13.13 0.33 -0.44
N GLN A 281 -13.65 1.56 -0.35
CA GLN A 281 -14.64 1.96 0.66
C GLN A 281 -16.07 1.52 0.31
N SER A 282 -16.37 1.29 -0.97
CA SER A 282 -17.70 0.88 -1.43
C SER A 282 -18.05 -0.56 -1.07
N SER A 283 -19.35 -0.79 -0.82
CA SER A 283 -19.97 -2.11 -0.69
C SER A 283 -20.56 -2.64 -2.00
N GLU A 284 -20.54 -1.85 -3.09
CA GLU A 284 -21.02 -2.29 -4.39
C GLU A 284 -20.09 -3.35 -5.01
N CYS A 285 -20.63 -4.14 -5.94
CA CYS A 285 -19.89 -5.14 -6.70
C CYS A 285 -18.60 -4.55 -7.32
N LEU A 286 -17.45 -5.20 -7.09
CA LEU A 286 -16.16 -4.75 -7.64
C LEU A 286 -16.17 -4.71 -9.17
N ARG A 287 -16.78 -5.70 -9.83
CA ARG A 287 -16.87 -5.73 -11.30
C ARG A 287 -17.67 -4.55 -11.85
N LEU A 288 -18.77 -4.20 -11.18
CA LEU A 288 -19.57 -3.01 -11.49
C LEU A 288 -18.76 -1.72 -11.32
N LEU A 289 -18.02 -1.61 -10.22
CA LEU A 289 -17.17 -0.45 -9.95
C LEU A 289 -16.05 -0.31 -10.99
N PHE A 290 -15.40 -1.41 -11.39
CA PHE A 290 -14.40 -1.40 -12.46
C PHE A 290 -15.01 -1.07 -13.83
N ALA A 291 -16.17 -1.62 -14.17
CA ALA A 291 -16.87 -1.29 -15.40
C ALA A 291 -17.21 0.21 -15.47
N ARG A 292 -17.74 0.78 -14.39
CA ARG A 292 -18.01 2.23 -14.29
C ARG A 292 -16.74 3.06 -14.45
N TYR A 293 -15.67 2.72 -13.73
CA TYR A 293 -14.39 3.43 -13.84
C TYR A 293 -13.83 3.40 -15.28
N LEU A 294 -13.92 2.24 -15.94
CA LEU A 294 -13.48 2.08 -17.33
C LEU A 294 -14.45 2.68 -18.35
N GLY A 295 -15.64 3.12 -17.94
CA GLY A 295 -16.74 3.49 -18.83
C GLY A 295 -17.14 2.34 -19.77
N ASP A 296 -17.06 1.09 -19.29
CA ASP A 296 -17.44 -0.11 -20.02
C ASP A 296 -18.96 -0.29 -19.97
N LEU A 297 -19.61 -0.14 -21.12
CA LEU A 297 -21.07 -0.19 -21.29
C LEU A 297 -21.52 -1.41 -22.10
N GLU A 298 -20.58 -2.30 -22.44
CA GLU A 298 -20.87 -3.50 -23.20
C GLU A 298 -21.77 -4.44 -22.36
N THR A 299 -22.68 -5.17 -23.02
CA THR A 299 -23.55 -6.16 -22.35
C THR A 299 -22.76 -7.13 -21.44
N PRO A 300 -21.62 -7.71 -21.87
CA PRO A 300 -20.85 -8.63 -21.03
C PRO A 300 -19.98 -7.94 -19.96
N ALA A 301 -20.09 -6.62 -19.73
CA ALA A 301 -19.20 -5.91 -18.79
C ALA A 301 -19.33 -6.40 -17.33
N LEU A 302 -20.48 -6.98 -16.97
CA LEU A 302 -20.78 -7.46 -15.63
C LEU A 302 -20.85 -8.99 -15.53
N ASP A 303 -20.70 -9.69 -16.65
CA ASP A 303 -20.76 -11.15 -16.68
C ASP A 303 -19.62 -11.75 -15.86
N PHE A 304 -19.90 -12.88 -15.22
CA PHE A 304 -18.86 -13.72 -14.66
C PHE A 304 -19.17 -15.18 -14.98
N ASP A 305 -18.13 -15.98 -15.14
CA ASP A 305 -18.22 -17.39 -15.52
C ASP A 305 -18.96 -18.18 -14.44
N SER A 306 -19.92 -19.02 -14.83
CA SER A 306 -20.68 -19.87 -13.91
C SER A 306 -19.82 -20.93 -13.21
N LYS A 307 -18.62 -21.21 -13.72
CA LYS A 307 -17.61 -22.04 -13.04
C LYS A 307 -17.02 -21.36 -11.81
N LEU A 308 -17.12 -20.03 -11.69
CA LEU A 308 -16.73 -19.33 -10.47
C LEU A 308 -17.85 -19.45 -9.44
N ALA A 309 -17.48 -19.83 -8.21
CA ALA A 309 -18.44 -19.90 -7.11
C ALA A 309 -19.10 -18.55 -6.77
N PHE A 310 -18.44 -17.43 -7.08
CA PHE A 310 -18.92 -16.08 -6.81
C PHE A 310 -18.22 -15.04 -7.70
N CYS A 311 -18.84 -13.87 -7.86
CA CYS A 311 -18.31 -12.76 -8.65
C CYS A 311 -17.19 -11.97 -7.92
N CYS A 312 -17.48 -11.53 -6.68
CA CYS A 312 -16.52 -10.85 -5.81
C CYS A 312 -16.90 -10.95 -4.34
N ASP A 313 -16.01 -10.51 -3.43
CA ASP A 313 -16.20 -10.44 -1.97
C ASP A 313 -17.24 -9.41 -1.48
N ARG A 314 -18.08 -8.91 -2.38
CA ARG A 314 -19.23 -8.04 -2.10
C ARG A 314 -20.56 -8.78 -2.28
N HIS A 315 -20.51 -10.03 -2.72
CA HIS A 315 -21.68 -10.89 -2.91
C HIS A 315 -21.66 -12.08 -1.97
N GLY A 316 -22.66 -12.19 -1.10
CA GLY A 316 -22.86 -13.34 -0.22
C GLY A 316 -21.72 -13.57 0.79
N ASP A 317 -21.81 -14.70 1.50
CA ASP A 317 -20.77 -15.14 2.43
C ASP A 317 -19.67 -15.90 1.67
N VAL A 318 -18.67 -15.16 1.19
CA VAL A 318 -17.51 -15.74 0.50
C VAL A 318 -16.54 -16.33 1.54
N ASP A 319 -16.42 -17.65 1.58
CA ASP A 319 -15.38 -18.32 2.37
C ASP A 319 -14.03 -18.30 1.64
N LEU A 320 -13.22 -17.30 1.94
CA LEU A 320 -11.91 -17.12 1.34
C LEU A 320 -10.91 -18.25 1.64
N LYS A 321 -11.16 -19.08 2.66
CA LYS A 321 -10.35 -20.28 2.94
C LYS A 321 -10.38 -21.26 1.78
N THR A 322 -11.53 -21.36 1.10
CA THR A 322 -11.69 -22.24 -0.06
C THR A 322 -10.99 -21.71 -1.31
N VAL A 323 -10.63 -20.42 -1.30
CA VAL A 323 -10.07 -19.74 -2.48
C VAL A 323 -8.57 -19.84 -2.55
N PHE A 324 -7.87 -19.89 -1.41
CA PHE A 324 -6.41 -19.88 -1.34
C PHE A 324 -5.86 -21.16 -0.71
N PRO A 325 -4.67 -21.64 -1.14
CA PRO A 325 -4.10 -22.88 -0.65
C PRO A 325 -3.64 -22.82 0.82
N GLY A 326 -3.24 -21.64 1.31
CA GLY A 326 -2.81 -21.43 2.69
C GLY A 326 -3.76 -20.56 3.52
N PRO A 327 -3.47 -20.36 4.82
CA PRO A 327 -4.35 -19.61 5.71
C PRO A 327 -4.27 -18.10 5.46
N LEU A 328 -5.40 -17.42 5.64
CA LEU A 328 -5.46 -15.95 5.68
C LEU A 328 -5.14 -15.44 7.08
N LEU A 329 -4.55 -14.25 7.17
CA LEU A 329 -4.34 -13.57 8.43
C LEU A 329 -5.49 -12.60 8.68
N TYR A 330 -6.11 -12.66 9.86
CA TYR A 330 -7.12 -11.70 10.31
C TYR A 330 -6.86 -11.24 11.75
N GLU A 331 -7.50 -10.14 12.14
CA GLU A 331 -7.40 -9.52 13.46
C GLU A 331 -8.79 -9.47 14.10
N SER A 332 -8.94 -10.03 15.30
CA SER A 332 -10.20 -10.00 16.04
C SER A 332 -10.50 -8.59 16.58
N SER A 333 -11.73 -8.39 17.05
CA SER A 333 -12.14 -7.16 17.74
C SER A 333 -11.28 -6.82 18.97
N MET A 334 -10.63 -7.83 19.56
CA MET A 334 -9.72 -7.70 20.70
C MET A 334 -8.26 -7.41 20.30
N GLY A 335 -7.96 -7.29 19.00
CA GLY A 335 -6.61 -7.04 18.49
C GLY A 335 -5.71 -8.28 18.47
N ILE A 336 -6.29 -9.48 18.62
CA ILE A 336 -5.55 -10.75 18.54
C ILE A 336 -5.52 -11.18 17.08
N LYS A 337 -4.35 -11.60 16.61
CA LYS A 337 -4.13 -12.04 15.22
C LYS A 337 -4.34 -13.55 15.11
N TYR A 338 -5.04 -13.99 14.07
CA TYR A 338 -5.36 -15.40 13.82
C TYR A 338 -5.09 -15.77 12.36
N PHE A 339 -4.68 -17.00 12.13
CA PHE A 339 -4.69 -17.65 10.83
C PHE A 339 -6.03 -18.38 10.64
N GLY A 340 -6.72 -18.13 9.52
CA GLY A 340 -8.04 -18.67 9.21
C GLY A 340 -9.02 -17.59 8.73
N SER A 341 -10.30 -17.77 9.06
CA SER A 341 -11.38 -16.81 8.81
C SER A 341 -12.09 -16.49 10.13
N PRO A 342 -12.62 -15.27 10.36
CA PRO A 342 -13.37 -14.94 11.57
C PRO A 342 -14.53 -15.89 11.91
N THR A 343 -15.09 -16.58 10.91
CA THR A 343 -16.18 -17.54 11.04
C THR A 343 -15.70 -18.99 11.21
N ASP A 344 -14.39 -19.25 11.14
CA ASP A 344 -13.81 -20.58 11.15
C ASP A 344 -13.44 -21.03 12.58
N PRO A 345 -14.05 -22.12 13.10
CA PRO A 345 -13.74 -22.66 14.42
C PRO A 345 -12.32 -23.27 14.52
N THR A 346 -11.67 -23.53 13.38
CA THR A 346 -10.28 -24.06 13.32
C THR A 346 -9.22 -22.97 13.29
N SER A 347 -9.60 -21.70 13.45
CA SER A 347 -8.66 -20.57 13.44
C SER A 347 -7.61 -20.70 14.53
N THR A 348 -6.34 -20.65 14.16
CA THR A 348 -5.21 -20.75 15.09
C THR A 348 -4.66 -19.37 15.39
N MET A 349 -4.28 -19.10 16.65
CA MET A 349 -3.61 -17.84 16.98
C MET A 349 -2.30 -17.71 16.19
N ALA A 350 -2.07 -16.52 15.61
CA ALA A 350 -0.87 -16.25 14.86
C ALA A 350 0.26 -15.84 15.80
N ASP A 351 1.38 -16.58 15.76
CA ASP A 351 2.58 -16.25 16.53
C ASP A 351 3.09 -14.85 16.19
N PRO A 352 3.54 -14.04 17.17
CA PRO A 352 4.09 -12.72 16.91
C PRO A 352 5.22 -12.78 15.86
N PRO A 353 5.37 -11.75 15.02
CA PRO A 353 6.31 -11.80 13.90
C PRO A 353 7.75 -12.00 14.43
N HIS A 354 8.52 -12.86 13.78
CA HIS A 354 9.92 -13.13 14.13
C HIS A 354 10.71 -11.82 14.17
N GLY A 355 11.22 -11.44 15.35
CA GLY A 355 12.04 -10.24 15.55
C GLY A 355 11.33 -9.05 16.19
N GLU A 356 10.02 -9.08 16.42
CA GLU A 356 9.40 -8.15 17.36
C GLU A 356 9.69 -8.61 18.79
N LYS A 357 10.59 -7.90 19.49
CA LYS A 357 10.52 -7.85 20.96
C LYS A 357 9.08 -7.44 21.28
N ARG A 358 8.30 -8.33 21.92
CA ARG A 358 6.89 -8.13 22.33
C ARG A 358 6.58 -6.63 22.39
N ALA A 359 5.96 -6.10 21.34
CA ALA A 359 5.48 -4.73 21.38
C ALA A 359 4.54 -4.70 22.57
N ALA A 360 4.89 -3.93 23.60
CA ALA A 360 4.12 -3.83 24.82
C ALA A 360 2.67 -3.62 24.40
N VAL A 361 1.81 -4.59 24.74
CA VAL A 361 0.36 -4.45 24.67
C VAL A 361 0.09 -3.02 25.09
N ARG A 362 -0.59 -2.25 24.23
CA ARG A 362 -1.03 -0.90 24.57
C ARG A 362 -2.12 -1.06 25.62
N ASN A 363 -1.72 -1.50 26.81
CA ASN A 363 -2.51 -1.59 28.00
C ASN A 363 -3.04 -0.18 28.15
N LYS A 364 -4.37 -0.04 28.13
CA LYS A 364 -5.00 1.20 28.56
C LYS A 364 -4.48 1.44 29.99
N TYR A 365 -3.45 2.27 30.13
CA TYR A 365 -2.82 2.45 31.43
C TYR A 365 -3.79 3.16 32.38
N ARG A 366 -3.73 2.83 33.66
CA ARG A 366 -4.47 3.55 34.70
C ARG A 366 -4.05 5.02 34.69
N ARG A 367 -4.98 5.94 34.41
CA ARG A 367 -4.75 7.40 34.49
C ARG A 367 -4.55 7.81 35.95
N ASN A 368 -3.73 8.84 36.23
CA ASN A 368 -3.47 9.40 37.58
C ASN A 368 -2.86 8.41 38.59
N GLN A 369 -1.92 7.56 38.17
CA GLN A 369 -1.26 6.52 38.96
C GLN A 369 -0.31 7.03 40.07
N LYS A 370 0.01 8.32 40.13
CA LYS A 370 0.98 8.88 41.09
C LYS A 370 0.56 8.67 42.54
N GLU A 371 -0.73 8.84 42.83
CA GLU A 371 -1.27 8.67 44.17
C GLU A 371 -1.23 7.21 44.63
N LEU A 372 -1.57 6.28 43.75
CA LEU A 372 -1.47 4.85 44.04
C LEU A 372 -0.02 4.39 44.25
N ILE A 373 0.93 4.94 43.49
CA ILE A 373 2.37 4.69 43.72
C ILE A 373 2.79 5.14 45.11
N ILE A 374 2.31 6.31 45.57
CA ILE A 374 2.61 6.82 46.92
C ILE A 374 2.03 5.88 47.98
N GLN A 375 0.77 5.47 47.84
CA GLN A 375 0.11 4.56 48.80
C GLN A 375 0.80 3.19 48.88
N LEU A 376 1.18 2.60 47.75
CA LEU A 376 1.91 1.33 47.70
C LEU A 376 3.32 1.46 48.31
N LYS A 377 4.02 2.58 48.08
CA LYS A 377 5.33 2.85 48.70
C LYS A 377 5.22 3.06 50.21
N GLN A 378 4.18 3.76 50.67
CA GLN A 378 3.92 3.97 52.09
C GLN A 378 3.59 2.66 52.81
N TRP A 379 2.75 1.81 52.21
CA TRP A 379 2.47 0.48 52.74
C TRP A 379 3.74 -0.36 52.85
N ARG A 380 4.56 -0.41 51.78
CA ARG A 380 5.84 -1.12 51.80
C ARG A 380 6.80 -0.59 52.87
N TYR A 381 6.81 0.72 53.11
CA TYR A 381 7.64 1.33 54.16
C TYR A 381 7.15 0.95 55.57
N LYS A 382 5.84 0.88 55.80
CA LYS A 382 5.27 0.39 57.07
C LYS A 382 5.55 -1.09 57.29
N LEU A 383 5.51 -1.89 56.22
CA LEU A 383 5.87 -3.30 56.29
C LEU A 383 7.36 -3.49 56.67
N ALA A 384 8.23 -2.58 56.23
CA ALA A 384 9.64 -2.56 56.62
C ALA A 384 9.86 -2.47 58.13
N THR A 385 9.01 -1.69 58.80
CA THR A 385 9.07 -1.51 60.26
C THR A 385 8.56 -2.73 61.02
N GLU A 386 7.78 -3.60 60.38
CA GLU A 386 7.20 -4.81 60.97
C GLU A 386 8.07 -6.07 60.72
N LEU A 387 8.76 -6.14 59.57
CA LEU A 387 9.61 -7.29 59.19
C LEU A 387 11.02 -7.28 59.81
N GLY A 388 11.39 -6.22 60.52
CA GLY A 388 12.71 -6.09 61.18
C GLY A 388 13.91 -5.96 60.23
N PRO A 389 15.15 -5.91 60.75
CA PRO A 389 16.35 -5.59 59.97
C PRO A 389 16.80 -6.64 58.94
N ALA A 390 16.18 -7.83 58.92
CA ALA A 390 16.54 -8.93 58.01
C ALA A 390 15.74 -8.95 56.70
N GLY A 391 14.59 -8.27 56.64
CA GLY A 391 13.74 -8.23 55.44
C GLY A 391 13.89 -6.92 54.67
N SER A 392 14.62 -6.90 53.56
CA SER A 392 14.58 -5.71 52.69
C SER A 392 13.17 -5.60 52.10
N PRO A 393 12.45 -4.48 52.31
CA PRO A 393 11.05 -4.32 51.86
C PRO A 393 10.91 -4.42 50.33
N SER A 394 12.02 -4.21 49.62
CA SER A 394 12.11 -4.37 48.18
C SER A 394 11.97 -5.82 47.71
N PHE A 395 12.19 -6.82 48.58
CA PHE A 395 11.93 -8.24 48.30
C PHE A 395 10.44 -8.58 48.32
N VAL A 396 9.64 -7.84 49.10
CA VAL A 396 8.18 -8.04 49.12
C VAL A 396 7.51 -7.35 47.94
N LEU A 397 7.90 -6.09 47.65
CA LEU A 397 7.35 -5.37 46.51
C LEU A 397 8.40 -4.43 45.92
N SER A 398 9.00 -4.79 44.79
CA SER A 398 10.07 -3.99 44.19
C SER A 398 9.56 -2.66 43.62
N ASP A 399 10.45 -1.70 43.40
CA ASP A 399 10.10 -0.43 42.76
C ASP A 399 9.58 -0.60 41.31
N ARG A 400 9.93 -1.73 40.66
CA ARG A 400 9.38 -2.14 39.37
C ARG A 400 7.93 -2.59 39.54
N ASP A 401 7.65 -3.42 40.54
CA ASP A 401 6.34 -4.03 40.78
C ASP A 401 5.31 -3.01 41.25
N VAL A 402 5.72 -2.06 42.09
CA VAL A 402 4.91 -0.88 42.45
C VAL A 402 4.46 -0.12 41.19
N LYS A 403 5.38 0.12 40.26
CA LYS A 403 5.07 0.83 39.00
C LYS A 403 4.21 -0.03 38.08
N LEU A 404 4.39 -1.34 38.09
CA LEU A 404 3.64 -2.28 37.24
C LEU A 404 2.17 -2.36 37.68
N LEU A 405 1.92 -2.58 38.97
CA LEU A 405 0.57 -2.58 39.55
C LEU A 405 -0.13 -1.23 39.39
N ALA A 406 0.57 -0.13 39.69
CA ALA A 406 -0.03 1.19 39.58
C ALA A 406 -0.35 1.59 38.12
N ARG A 407 0.30 0.97 37.13
CA ARG A 407 0.02 1.17 35.70
C ARG A 407 -1.06 0.23 35.16
N ALA A 408 -1.29 -0.91 35.82
CA ALA A 408 -2.28 -1.89 35.43
C ALA A 408 -3.69 -1.27 35.40
N HIS A 409 -4.42 -1.51 34.31
CA HIS A 409 -5.79 -1.03 34.15
C HIS A 409 -6.68 -1.63 35.25
N PRO A 410 -7.70 -0.92 35.77
CA PRO A 410 -8.61 -1.48 36.78
C PRO A 410 -9.26 -2.81 36.36
N THR A 411 -9.58 -2.97 35.07
CA THR A 411 -10.16 -4.23 34.56
C THR A 411 -9.17 -5.40 34.50
N ALA A 412 -7.86 -5.15 34.70
CA ALA A 412 -6.84 -6.19 34.77
C ALA A 412 -6.58 -6.64 36.22
N VAL A 413 -6.99 -5.85 37.21
CA VAL A 413 -6.81 -6.14 38.64
C VAL A 413 -8.18 -6.50 39.23
N THR A 414 -8.62 -7.73 38.99
CA THR A 414 -9.96 -8.22 39.35
C THR A 414 -9.99 -9.10 40.58
N SER A 415 -8.84 -9.63 41.01
CA SER A 415 -8.69 -10.49 42.20
C SER A 415 -7.24 -10.51 42.73
N ALA A 416 -7.03 -11.10 43.91
CA ALA A 416 -5.69 -11.37 44.45
C ALA A 416 -4.84 -12.21 43.46
N SER A 417 -5.46 -13.19 42.80
CA SER A 417 -4.78 -14.01 41.78
C SER A 417 -4.32 -13.15 40.59
N SER A 418 -5.13 -12.18 40.15
CA SER A 418 -4.75 -11.26 39.08
C SER A 418 -3.55 -10.38 39.44
N VAL A 419 -3.42 -9.97 40.70
CA VAL A 419 -2.25 -9.22 41.21
C VAL A 419 -0.98 -10.08 41.11
N THR A 420 -1.10 -11.35 41.50
CA THR A 420 0.00 -12.32 41.45
C THR A 420 0.43 -12.60 40.02
N SER A 421 -0.54 -12.79 39.10
CA SER A 421 -0.25 -12.98 37.67
C SER A 421 0.35 -11.74 37.01
N ILE A 422 -0.06 -10.52 37.41
CA ILE A 422 0.53 -9.28 36.88
C ILE A 422 1.99 -9.12 37.31
N LEU A 423 2.31 -9.54 38.53
CA LEU A 423 3.65 -9.42 39.09
C LEU A 423 4.56 -10.61 38.84
N ASP A 424 4.03 -11.71 38.31
CA ASP A 424 4.77 -12.96 38.08
C ASP A 424 5.42 -13.49 39.38
N GLN A 425 4.63 -13.59 40.44
CA GLN A 425 5.07 -13.94 41.81
C GLN A 425 4.70 -15.39 42.19
N THR A 426 5.37 -15.92 43.22
CA THR A 426 5.19 -17.32 43.65
C THR A 426 3.89 -17.53 44.46
N PRO A 427 3.40 -18.78 44.60
CA PRO A 427 2.24 -19.10 45.44
C PRO A 427 2.41 -18.72 46.91
N GLU A 428 3.64 -18.80 47.44
CA GLU A 428 3.94 -18.41 48.81
C GLU A 428 3.75 -16.90 48.99
N TRP A 429 4.29 -16.10 48.05
CA TRP A 429 4.07 -14.66 48.01
C TRP A 429 2.59 -14.29 47.86
N HIS A 430 1.83 -15.07 47.09
CA HIS A 430 0.39 -14.88 46.91
C HIS A 430 -0.36 -14.96 48.24
N ASN A 431 -0.10 -16.02 49.01
CA ASN A 431 -0.79 -16.28 50.27
C ASN A 431 -0.55 -15.16 51.29
N ASP A 432 0.65 -14.60 51.29
CA ASP A 432 1.04 -13.59 52.27
C ASP A 432 0.59 -12.17 51.89
N TRP A 433 0.62 -11.80 50.60
CA TRP A 433 0.57 -10.37 50.20
C TRP A 433 -0.50 -10.01 49.16
N ALA A 434 -0.94 -10.96 48.32
CA ALA A 434 -1.75 -10.63 47.15
C ALA A 434 -3.14 -10.08 47.50
N SER A 435 -3.77 -10.60 48.56
CA SER A 435 -5.07 -10.15 49.04
C SER A 435 -5.03 -8.71 49.56
N ILE A 436 -4.00 -8.38 50.34
CA ILE A 436 -3.81 -7.03 50.91
C ILE A 436 -3.62 -6.01 49.78
N LEU A 437 -2.75 -6.32 48.82
CA LEU A 437 -2.47 -5.44 47.69
C LEU A 437 -3.69 -5.27 46.77
N TYR A 438 -4.46 -6.33 46.54
CA TYR A 438 -5.71 -6.25 45.80
C TYR A 438 -6.71 -5.33 46.49
N THR A 439 -6.97 -5.51 47.79
CA THR A 439 -7.91 -4.67 48.55
C THR A 439 -7.49 -3.19 48.55
N MET A 440 -6.18 -2.90 48.64
CA MET A 440 -5.67 -1.54 48.52
C MET A 440 -5.96 -0.91 47.15
N ILE A 441 -5.70 -1.63 46.06
CA ILE A 441 -5.93 -1.15 44.70
C ILE A 441 -7.43 -0.99 44.41
N GLU A 442 -8.25 -1.92 44.89
CA GLU A 442 -9.70 -1.88 44.74
C GLU A 442 -10.31 -0.70 45.50
N THR A 443 -9.86 -0.47 46.74
CA THR A 443 -10.28 0.69 47.55
C THR A 443 -9.89 2.00 46.89
N TYR A 444 -8.69 2.06 46.32
CA TYR A 444 -8.23 3.21 45.55
C TYR A 444 -9.13 3.49 44.32
N ASP A 445 -9.53 2.44 43.59
CA ASP A 445 -10.40 2.57 42.42
C ASP A 445 -11.83 2.98 42.81
N ARG A 446 -12.36 2.43 43.90
CA ARG A 446 -13.71 2.74 44.41
C ARG A 446 -13.84 4.17 44.91
N ASN A 447 -12.77 4.72 45.51
CA ASN A 447 -12.76 6.08 46.06
C ASN A 447 -12.55 7.18 45.01
N ARG A 448 -12.41 6.84 43.72
CA ARG A 448 -12.36 7.83 42.64
C ARG A 448 -13.77 8.35 42.34
N LYS A 449 -14.07 9.57 42.79
CA LYS A 449 -15.22 10.32 42.26
C LYS A 449 -15.06 10.50 40.74
N PRO A 450 -16.12 10.32 39.92
CA PRO A 450 -16.06 10.59 38.50
C PRO A 450 -15.70 12.05 38.29
N THR A 451 -14.52 12.30 37.74
CA THR A 451 -14.10 13.65 37.39
C THR A 451 -15.03 14.11 36.27
N LYS A 452 -15.83 15.16 36.51
CA LYS A 452 -16.64 15.84 35.50
C LYS A 452 -15.82 15.95 34.21
N VAL A 453 -16.36 15.40 33.13
CA VAL A 453 -15.83 15.59 31.78
C VAL A 453 -15.82 17.09 31.54
N LYS A 454 -14.64 17.72 31.58
CA LYS A 454 -14.47 19.03 30.95
C LYS A 454 -14.60 18.78 29.45
N GLY A 455 -15.72 19.19 28.87
CA GLY A 455 -15.80 19.43 27.43
C GLY A 455 -14.63 20.34 27.00
N PRO A 456 -14.25 20.32 25.72
CA PRO A 456 -13.11 21.09 25.24
C PRO A 456 -13.33 22.58 25.56
N ALA A 457 -12.46 23.14 26.39
CA ALA A 457 -12.46 24.57 26.65
C ALA A 457 -12.01 25.32 25.38
N PRO A 458 -12.62 26.48 25.06
CA PRO A 458 -12.29 27.24 23.87
C PRO A 458 -10.83 27.72 23.94
N LYS A 459 -10.14 27.65 22.80
CA LYS A 459 -8.76 28.11 22.62
C LYS A 459 -8.62 29.55 23.14
N LYS A 460 -7.81 29.77 24.18
CA LYS A 460 -7.44 31.13 24.61
C LYS A 460 -6.28 31.66 23.77
N ALA A 461 -6.53 32.83 23.21
CA ALA A 461 -5.62 33.68 22.48
C ALA A 461 -4.43 34.13 23.35
N LYS A 462 -3.35 34.52 22.65
CA LYS A 462 -2.12 35.10 23.21
C LYS A 462 -2.41 36.36 24.03
N VAL A 463 -1.59 36.50 25.06
CA VAL A 463 -1.58 37.49 26.14
C VAL A 463 -1.38 38.93 25.64
N THR A 464 -2.16 39.79 26.26
CA THR A 464 -2.16 41.27 26.35
C THR A 464 -0.90 41.87 26.97
N GLN A 465 -0.52 43.09 26.58
CA GLN A 465 -0.29 44.20 27.54
C GLN A 465 -0.81 45.55 26.97
N ARG A 466 -1.10 46.48 27.89
CA ARG A 466 -2.18 47.51 27.96
C ARG A 466 -1.76 48.93 27.47
N PRO A 467 -2.67 49.96 27.48
CA PRO A 467 -2.77 51.11 26.54
C PRO A 467 -2.43 52.45 27.27
N PRO A 468 -3.01 53.66 26.99
CA PRO A 468 -3.78 54.20 25.83
C PRO A 468 -3.35 55.63 25.38
N SER A 469 -3.78 56.08 24.18
CA SER A 469 -4.41 57.41 23.98
C SER A 469 -4.79 57.70 22.51
N ILE A 470 -6.03 58.16 22.34
CA ILE A 470 -6.75 58.74 21.18
C ILE A 470 -6.44 60.27 21.13
N PRO A 471 -6.79 61.15 20.12
CA PRO A 471 -7.43 61.08 18.77
C PRO A 471 -6.57 61.85 17.70
N PRO A 472 -7.06 62.46 16.56
CA PRO A 472 -8.34 62.48 15.81
C PRO A 472 -8.19 62.16 14.28
N PRO A 473 -9.25 62.27 13.46
CA PRO A 473 -9.32 61.65 12.13
C PRO A 473 -9.10 62.62 10.95
N SER A 474 -9.12 62.02 9.76
CA SER A 474 -9.45 62.57 8.44
C SER A 474 -8.31 63.14 7.59
N SER A 475 -8.07 62.51 6.44
CA SER A 475 -8.21 63.10 5.10
C SER A 475 -7.49 62.24 4.05
N SER A 476 -8.23 61.78 3.05
CA SER A 476 -7.70 61.48 1.70
C SER A 476 -7.13 62.80 1.10
N PRO A 477 -6.18 62.85 0.13
CA PRO A 477 -6.26 62.08 -1.13
C PRO A 477 -4.93 61.82 -1.93
N SER A 478 -5.09 61.06 -3.02
CA SER A 478 -4.46 61.23 -4.35
C SER A 478 -3.04 60.69 -4.70
N ARG A 479 -3.04 60.04 -5.88
CA ARG A 479 -2.11 60.11 -7.03
C ARG A 479 -0.67 59.55 -6.97
N SER A 480 -0.55 58.38 -7.60
CA SER A 480 0.29 58.06 -8.79
C SER A 480 1.84 58.10 -8.68
N PRO A 481 2.61 57.65 -9.70
CA PRO A 481 3.47 56.46 -9.61
C PRO A 481 4.96 56.80 -9.86
N LEU A 482 5.87 55.82 -9.75
CA LEU A 482 7.27 55.76 -10.28
C LEU A 482 7.98 54.65 -9.47
N ALA A 483 8.93 53.82 -9.91
CA ALA A 483 9.58 53.41 -11.15
C ALA A 483 10.43 52.16 -10.76
N PRO A 484 11.04 51.40 -11.70
CA PRO A 484 11.42 50.01 -11.48
C PRO A 484 12.82 49.82 -10.83
N VAL A 485 12.94 48.83 -9.96
CA VAL A 485 14.22 48.40 -9.37
C VAL A 485 14.84 47.29 -10.24
N GLN A 486 16.08 47.51 -10.68
CA GLN A 486 16.88 46.57 -11.46
C GLN A 486 17.41 45.38 -10.62
N PRO A 487 17.64 44.19 -11.20
CA PRO A 487 18.16 43.03 -10.50
C PRO A 487 19.70 43.05 -10.37
N ARG A 488 20.20 42.69 -9.18
CA ARG A 488 21.63 42.43 -8.91
C ARG A 488 22.06 41.01 -9.35
N PRO A 489 23.34 40.81 -9.70
CA PRO A 489 23.82 39.61 -10.40
C PRO A 489 24.10 38.39 -9.51
N VAL A 490 23.99 37.22 -10.15
CA VAL A 490 24.22 35.86 -9.64
C VAL A 490 25.73 35.50 -9.68
N PRO A 491 26.32 34.90 -8.63
CA PRO A 491 27.64 34.27 -8.73
C PRO A 491 27.57 32.81 -9.23
N ARG A 492 28.57 32.45 -10.06
CA ARG A 492 28.71 31.19 -10.81
C ARG A 492 29.08 29.97 -9.94
N ARG A 493 28.44 28.86 -10.31
CA ARG A 493 28.88 27.45 -10.42
C ARG A 493 30.31 27.06 -10.00
N ILE A 494 30.39 26.00 -9.19
CA ILE A 494 31.51 25.02 -9.17
C ILE A 494 30.91 23.63 -9.37
N VAL A 495 31.47 22.86 -10.30
CA VAL A 495 31.13 21.46 -10.64
C VAL A 495 32.36 20.61 -10.40
N PRO A 496 32.24 19.39 -9.83
CA PRO A 496 33.28 18.37 -9.97
C PRO A 496 32.86 17.21 -10.89
N GLY A 497 33.69 16.97 -11.91
CA GLY A 497 34.24 15.67 -12.29
C GLY A 497 33.32 14.52 -12.73
N ALA A 498 33.28 14.24 -14.03
CA ALA A 498 32.88 12.96 -14.62
C ALA A 498 34.12 12.10 -14.93
N PRO A 499 34.07 10.76 -14.84
CA PRO A 499 34.99 9.88 -15.54
C PRO A 499 34.48 9.51 -16.95
N LYS A 500 35.42 9.37 -17.89
CA LYS A 500 35.25 8.95 -19.29
C LYS A 500 35.50 7.43 -19.46
N PRO A 501 35.19 6.85 -20.65
CA PRO A 501 34.83 5.44 -20.82
C PRO A 501 35.92 4.59 -21.52
N ASP A 502 35.88 3.29 -21.28
CA ASP A 502 36.42 2.20 -22.12
C ASP A 502 35.33 1.13 -22.18
N GLY A 503 34.98 0.40 -23.23
CA GLY A 503 35.31 0.32 -24.65
C GLY A 503 34.40 -0.79 -25.21
N ASP A 504 33.71 -0.52 -26.33
CA ASP A 504 32.92 -1.49 -27.14
C ASP A 504 33.88 -2.36 -27.99
N PRO A 505 33.48 -3.39 -28.82
CA PRO A 505 32.11 -3.78 -29.24
C PRO A 505 31.84 -5.32 -29.29
N PHE A 506 30.58 -5.75 -29.40
CA PHE A 506 30.16 -6.77 -30.39
C PHE A 506 28.63 -6.77 -30.61
N ILE A 507 28.28 -7.01 -31.87
CA ILE A 507 27.03 -6.68 -32.56
C ILE A 507 26.08 -7.89 -32.65
N VAL A 508 24.83 -7.67 -32.27
CA VAL A 508 23.56 -8.22 -32.82
C VAL A 508 23.27 -9.73 -32.68
N ARG A 509 22.31 -10.04 -31.79
CA ARG A 509 20.99 -10.56 -32.20
C ARG A 509 19.90 -9.90 -31.35
N ARG A 510 19.03 -9.14 -32.01
CA ARG A 510 17.81 -8.56 -31.44
C ARG A 510 16.88 -9.71 -31.01
N SER A 511 16.83 -10.01 -29.71
CA SER A 511 15.70 -10.75 -29.15
C SER A 511 14.55 -9.76 -28.93
N ALA A 512 13.54 -9.85 -29.78
CA ALA A 512 12.28 -9.11 -29.69
C ALA A 512 11.41 -9.54 -28.49
N ARG A 513 11.82 -10.56 -27.71
CA ARG A 513 11.03 -11.09 -26.58
C ARG A 513 11.02 -10.23 -25.32
N LEU A 514 12.00 -9.35 -25.11
CA LEU A 514 12.11 -8.53 -23.89
C LEU A 514 11.34 -7.21 -23.93
N ARG A 515 10.69 -6.86 -25.05
CA ARG A 515 9.91 -5.60 -25.18
C ARG A 515 8.43 -5.75 -24.84
N GLN A 516 7.95 -6.96 -24.57
CA GLN A 516 6.52 -7.23 -24.38
C GLN A 516 6.05 -7.05 -22.92
N LEU A 517 6.93 -6.64 -22.01
CA LEU A 517 6.59 -6.48 -20.60
C LEU A 517 7.08 -5.12 -20.11
N GLY A 518 6.20 -4.13 -20.15
CA GLY A 518 6.31 -2.91 -19.36
C GLY A 518 6.17 -3.21 -17.86
N LEU A 519 7.18 -3.87 -17.30
CA LEU A 519 7.40 -4.00 -15.86
C LEU A 519 8.15 -2.78 -15.31
#